data_AF-A0A822D866-F1
#
_entry.id   AF-A0A822D866-F1
#
_cell.length_a   1.000
_cell.length_b   1.000
_cell.length_c   1.000
_cell.angle_alpha   90.00
_cell.angle_beta   90.00
_cell.angle_gamma   90.00
#
_symmetry.space_group_name_H-M   'P 1'
#
loop_
_entity.id
_entity.type
_entity.pdbx_description
1 polymer ?
#
loop_
_entity_poly.entity_id
_entity_poly.type
_entity_poly.pdbx_seq_one_letter_code
_entity_poly.pdbx_strand_id
1 'polypeptide(L)'
;ILPYDDDVDVLMHVKYYSHLSKINRLNNKAEWKFDLRTPTFMKFYFQGSSSAGRFRWKWPFIDIFFYTDNATHIKSDIYIENDIIFPLKLRPIATLWLPGPRNVYMFFKKISEYYYSDLSFDYKCYLQKYSHRDEKEKYKKKIVNCTQLHNIYPYIRRICDNDYCDEYFMLNDVTTLYILKMAKDK
;
A
#
# COMPACT_ATOMS: atom_id res chain seq x y z
N ILE A 1 7.34 0.15 -5.06
CA ILE A 1 7.19 -1.05 -4.21
C ILE A 1 8.47 -1.16 -3.40
N LEU A 2 8.36 -1.46 -2.10
CA LEU A 2 9.54 -1.64 -1.27
C LEU A 2 10.38 -2.79 -1.84
N PRO A 3 11.72 -2.68 -1.92
CA PRO A 3 12.55 -3.68 -2.60
C PRO A 3 12.53 -5.08 -1.99
N TYR A 4 11.99 -5.21 -0.77
CA TYR A 4 11.89 -6.45 0.00
C TYR A 4 10.45 -6.86 0.28
N ASP A 5 9.50 -6.27 -0.45
CA ASP A 5 8.07 -6.56 -0.37
C ASP A 5 7.65 -7.39 -1.59
N ASP A 6 6.73 -8.32 -1.42
CA ASP A 6 6.39 -9.33 -2.44
C ASP A 6 4.95 -9.29 -2.95
N ASP A 7 4.19 -8.26 -2.59
CA ASP A 7 2.83 -8.00 -3.08
C ASP A 7 2.49 -6.50 -3.16
N VAL A 8 1.22 -6.20 -3.48
CA VAL A 8 0.68 -4.84 -3.59
C VAL A 8 -0.73 -4.82 -3.04
N ASP A 9 -0.99 -3.89 -2.13
CA ASP A 9 -2.31 -3.65 -1.57
C ASP A 9 -3.01 -2.45 -2.21
N VAL A 10 -4.31 -2.60 -2.47
CA VAL A 10 -5.20 -1.55 -2.96
C VAL A 10 -6.42 -1.47 -2.06
N LEU A 11 -6.73 -0.25 -1.63
CA LEU A 11 -7.94 0.04 -0.87
C LEU A 11 -9.03 0.58 -1.81
N MET A 12 -10.20 -0.05 -1.84
CA MET A 12 -11.28 0.26 -2.77
C MET A 12 -12.63 0.40 -2.07
N HIS A 13 -13.48 1.32 -2.52
CA HIS A 13 -14.80 1.48 -1.92
C HIS A 13 -15.70 0.26 -2.21
N VAL A 14 -16.42 -0.25 -1.19
CA VAL A 14 -17.25 -1.47 -1.26
C VAL A 14 -18.31 -1.45 -2.36
N LYS A 15 -18.82 -0.27 -2.74
CA LYS A 15 -19.74 -0.09 -3.89
C LYS A 15 -19.25 -0.72 -5.20
N TYR A 16 -17.94 -0.87 -5.39
CA TYR A 16 -17.36 -1.49 -6.59
C TYR A 16 -17.25 -3.02 -6.51
N TYR A 17 -17.46 -3.61 -5.33
CA TYR A 17 -17.36 -5.05 -5.10
C TYR A 17 -18.26 -5.86 -6.04
N SER A 18 -19.53 -5.46 -6.17
CA SER A 18 -20.51 -6.16 -7.01
C SER A 18 -20.16 -6.08 -8.49
N HIS A 19 -19.59 -4.95 -8.93
CA HIS A 19 -19.14 -4.74 -10.30
C HIS A 19 -17.95 -5.65 -10.64
N LEU A 20 -16.91 -5.69 -9.78
CA LEU A 20 -15.77 -6.58 -9.95
C LEU A 20 -16.18 -8.05 -9.93
N SER A 21 -17.09 -8.43 -9.03
CA SER A 21 -17.65 -9.79 -8.97
C SER A 21 -18.39 -10.16 -10.26
N LYS A 22 -19.15 -9.23 -10.85
CA LYS A 22 -19.85 -9.43 -12.12
C LYS A 22 -18.85 -9.60 -13.27
N ILE A 23 -17.85 -8.72 -13.36
CA ILE A 23 -16.79 -8.80 -14.37
C ILE A 23 -16.07 -10.16 -14.28
N ASN A 24 -15.70 -10.60 -13.08
CA ASN A 24 -15.01 -11.87 -12.87
C ASN A 24 -15.80 -13.08 -13.39
N ARG A 25 -17.12 -13.12 -13.17
CA ARG A 25 -18.00 -14.21 -13.63
C ARG A 25 -18.19 -14.23 -15.15
N LEU A 26 -18.23 -13.06 -15.77
CA LEU A 26 -18.44 -12.95 -17.22
C LEU A 26 -17.16 -13.24 -18.01
N ASN A 27 -15.99 -13.15 -17.37
CA ASN A 27 -14.70 -13.18 -18.03
C ASN A 27 -13.97 -14.53 -17.89
N ASN A 28 -14.65 -15.64 -18.22
CA ASN A 28 -14.10 -17.00 -18.06
C ASN A 28 -12.85 -17.29 -18.91
N LYS A 29 -12.55 -16.44 -19.91
CA LYS A 29 -11.41 -16.58 -20.82
C LYS A 29 -10.32 -15.51 -20.62
N ALA A 30 -10.44 -14.63 -19.62
CA ALA A 30 -9.41 -13.61 -19.40
C ALA A 30 -8.07 -14.20 -18.97
N GLU A 31 -6.99 -13.49 -19.24
CA GLU A 31 -5.66 -13.84 -18.72
C GLU A 31 -5.50 -13.53 -17.23
N TRP A 32 -6.50 -12.93 -16.60
CA TRP A 32 -6.55 -12.55 -15.19
C TRP A 32 -7.85 -12.98 -14.53
N LYS A 33 -7.83 -13.05 -13.19
CA LYS A 33 -8.98 -13.41 -12.35
C LYS A 33 -9.01 -12.60 -11.06
N PHE A 34 -10.22 -12.46 -10.52
CA PHE A 34 -10.43 -12.10 -9.13
C PHE A 34 -10.76 -13.38 -8.32
N ASP A 35 -10.04 -13.61 -7.22
CA ASP A 35 -10.43 -14.58 -6.19
C ASP A 35 -11.26 -13.85 -5.13
N LEU A 36 -12.55 -14.19 -5.06
CA LEU A 36 -13.47 -13.61 -4.07
C LEU A 36 -13.34 -14.42 -2.78
N ARG A 37 -12.67 -13.87 -1.77
CA ARG A 37 -12.50 -14.56 -0.48
C ARG A 37 -13.56 -14.17 0.52
N THR A 38 -13.81 -12.87 0.68
CA THR A 38 -14.82 -12.32 1.60
C THR A 38 -15.47 -11.09 0.96
N PRO A 39 -16.61 -10.61 1.49
CA PRO A 39 -17.18 -9.33 1.07
C PRO A 39 -16.27 -8.11 1.27
N THR A 40 -15.17 -8.28 2.02
CA THR A 40 -14.23 -7.21 2.39
C THR A 40 -12.86 -7.36 1.74
N PHE A 41 -12.61 -8.46 1.01
CA PHE A 41 -11.29 -8.79 0.49
C PHE A 41 -11.36 -9.62 -0.80
N MET A 42 -10.62 -9.18 -1.82
CA MET A 42 -10.44 -9.88 -3.09
C MET A 42 -8.95 -9.93 -3.45
N LYS A 43 -8.53 -10.95 -4.19
CA LYS A 43 -7.20 -10.99 -4.82
C LYS A 43 -7.33 -10.88 -6.33
N PHE A 44 -6.54 -10.03 -6.98
CA PHE A 44 -6.40 -9.99 -8.43
C PHE A 44 -5.08 -10.66 -8.84
N TYR A 45 -5.12 -11.58 -9.81
CA TYR A 45 -3.93 -12.29 -10.28
C TYR A 45 -4.05 -12.69 -11.75
N PHE A 46 -2.90 -12.96 -12.38
CA PHE A 46 -2.84 -13.50 -13.73
C PHE A 46 -2.96 -15.03 -13.71
N GLN A 47 -3.78 -15.59 -14.60
CA GLN A 47 -3.98 -17.03 -14.73
C GLN A 47 -2.73 -17.75 -15.22
N GLY A 48 -1.82 -17.08 -15.93
CA GLY A 48 -0.53 -17.62 -16.36
C GLY A 48 0.54 -17.71 -15.25
N SER A 49 0.30 -17.09 -14.10
CA SER A 49 1.29 -17.00 -13.02
C SER A 49 1.52 -18.32 -12.26
N SER A 50 2.60 -18.37 -11.48
CA SER A 50 2.91 -19.50 -10.60
C SER A 50 1.92 -19.61 -9.43
N SER A 51 1.67 -20.82 -8.94
CA SER A 51 0.80 -21.02 -7.78
C SER A 51 1.36 -20.32 -6.53
N ALA A 52 0.48 -19.66 -5.78
CA ALA A 52 0.80 -19.09 -4.48
C ALA A 52 0.63 -20.17 -3.39
N GLY A 53 1.63 -21.05 -3.27
CA GLY A 53 1.56 -22.20 -2.38
C GLY A 53 0.40 -23.16 -2.72
N ARG A 54 -0.48 -23.41 -1.74
CA ARG A 54 -1.64 -24.33 -1.87
C ARG A 54 -2.95 -23.64 -2.26
N PHE A 55 -2.92 -22.32 -2.48
CA PHE A 55 -4.13 -21.54 -2.69
C PHE A 55 -4.54 -21.51 -4.17
N ARG A 56 -5.79 -21.12 -4.42
CA ARG A 56 -6.37 -21.09 -5.78
C ARG A 56 -5.85 -19.91 -6.61
N TRP A 57 -5.45 -18.82 -5.95
CA TRP A 57 -4.81 -17.69 -6.60
C TRP A 57 -3.33 -17.97 -6.90
N LYS A 58 -2.76 -17.09 -7.71
CA LYS A 58 -1.40 -17.21 -8.23
C LYS A 58 -0.59 -15.99 -7.84
N TRP A 59 0.71 -16.17 -7.71
CA TRP A 59 1.66 -15.10 -7.42
C TRP A 59 2.44 -14.72 -8.69
N PRO A 60 2.63 -13.43 -9.00
CA PRO A 60 2.23 -12.26 -8.20
C PRO A 60 0.73 -11.95 -8.26
N PHE A 61 0.23 -11.31 -7.21
CA PHE A 61 -1.16 -10.84 -7.08
C PHE A 61 -1.24 -9.43 -6.48
N ILE A 62 -2.43 -8.84 -6.54
CA ILE A 62 -2.81 -7.59 -5.87
C ILE A 62 -3.90 -7.92 -4.86
N ASP A 63 -3.70 -7.49 -3.62
CA ASP A 63 -4.69 -7.58 -2.55
C ASP A 63 -5.60 -6.37 -2.59
N ILE A 64 -6.91 -6.61 -2.66
CA ILE A 64 -7.93 -5.56 -2.75
C ILE A 64 -8.78 -5.62 -1.50
N PHE A 65 -8.55 -4.66 -0.61
CA PHE A 65 -9.34 -4.44 0.59
C PHE A 65 -10.49 -3.50 0.29
N PHE A 66 -11.68 -3.81 0.81
CA PHE A 66 -12.84 -2.96 0.64
C PHE A 66 -13.12 -2.12 1.88
N TYR A 67 -13.36 -0.82 1.69
CA TYR A 67 -13.81 0.08 2.74
C TYR A 67 -15.25 0.54 2.52
N THR A 68 -15.91 0.85 3.62
CA THR A 68 -17.14 1.65 3.68
C THR A 68 -16.78 3.05 4.18
N ASP A 69 -17.62 4.05 3.96
CA ASP A 69 -17.40 5.38 4.50
C ASP A 69 -18.68 5.97 5.07
N ASN A 70 -18.49 6.99 5.88
CA ASN A 70 -19.53 7.91 6.33
C ASN A 70 -19.04 9.35 6.11
N ALA A 71 -19.78 10.33 6.62
CA ALA A 71 -19.46 11.75 6.44
C ALA A 71 -18.04 12.15 6.90
N THR A 72 -17.46 11.43 7.86
CA THR A 72 -16.21 11.84 8.53
C THR A 72 -15.08 10.83 8.40
N HIS A 73 -15.37 9.55 8.14
CA HIS A 73 -14.36 8.49 8.13
C HIS A 73 -14.60 7.47 7.03
N ILE A 74 -13.51 6.86 6.57
CA ILE A 74 -13.56 5.53 5.99
C ILE A 74 -13.39 4.47 7.09
N LYS A 75 -14.01 3.32 6.88
CA LYS A 75 -13.91 2.12 7.71
C LYS A 75 -13.53 0.94 6.82
N SER A 76 -12.34 0.41 7.10
CA SER A 76 -11.88 -0.91 6.65
C SER A 76 -11.67 -1.77 7.91
N ASP A 77 -10.47 -2.33 8.10
CA ASP A 77 -10.01 -2.88 9.38
C ASP A 77 -9.71 -1.77 10.40
N ILE A 78 -9.43 -0.56 9.90
CA ILE A 78 -9.19 0.65 10.69
C ILE A 78 -10.15 1.78 10.29
N TYR A 79 -10.37 2.71 11.23
CA TYR A 79 -11.09 3.96 11.00
C TYR A 79 -10.08 5.07 10.70
N ILE A 80 -10.23 5.72 9.54
CA ILE A 80 -9.36 6.83 9.13
C ILE A 80 -10.25 7.99 8.72
N GLU A 81 -9.92 9.17 9.23
CA GLU A 81 -10.61 10.41 8.92
C GLU A 81 -10.57 10.70 7.40
N ASN A 82 -11.70 11.14 6.84
CA ASN A 82 -11.84 11.40 5.42
C ASN A 82 -10.88 12.50 4.94
N ASP A 83 -10.54 13.45 5.80
CA ASP A 83 -9.61 14.54 5.51
C ASP A 83 -8.16 14.05 5.39
N ILE A 84 -7.77 12.93 6.00
CA ILE A 84 -6.45 12.33 5.79
C ILE A 84 -6.33 11.77 4.37
N ILE A 85 -7.44 11.26 3.82
CA ILE A 85 -7.45 10.51 2.56
C ILE A 85 -7.86 11.37 1.37
N PHE A 86 -8.91 12.18 1.51
CA PHE A 86 -9.57 12.88 0.41
C PHE A 86 -9.29 14.40 0.39
N PRO A 87 -9.36 15.03 -0.80
CA PRO A 87 -9.39 14.40 -2.11
C PRO A 87 -8.11 13.60 -2.41
N LEU A 88 -8.24 12.50 -3.14
CA LEU A 88 -7.08 11.71 -3.55
C LEU A 88 -6.12 12.56 -4.39
N LYS A 89 -4.82 12.38 -4.19
CA LYS A 89 -3.75 13.04 -4.96
C LYS A 89 -3.01 11.99 -5.77
N LEU A 90 -2.63 12.31 -7.01
CA LEU A 90 -1.81 11.42 -7.81
C LEU A 90 -0.42 11.29 -7.20
N ARG A 91 0.06 10.06 -7.06
CA ARG A 91 1.38 9.73 -6.52
C ARG A 91 2.13 8.81 -7.47
N PRO A 92 3.46 8.98 -7.59
CA PRO A 92 4.26 8.10 -8.43
C PRO A 92 4.41 6.72 -7.77
N ILE A 93 4.11 5.67 -8.52
CA ILE A 93 4.47 4.28 -8.21
C ILE A 93 5.14 3.70 -9.45
N ALA A 94 6.45 3.45 -9.37
CA ALA A 94 7.26 3.07 -10.52
C ALA A 94 7.03 4.03 -11.71
N THR A 95 6.52 3.54 -12.85
CA THR A 95 6.21 4.33 -14.05
C THR A 95 4.77 4.85 -14.10
N LEU A 96 3.97 4.60 -13.06
CA LEU A 96 2.55 4.93 -13.00
C LEU A 96 2.30 6.11 -12.06
N TRP A 97 1.23 6.86 -12.34
CA TRP A 97 0.67 7.85 -11.43
C TRP A 97 -0.68 7.35 -10.95
N LEU A 98 -0.77 6.98 -9.68
CA LEU A 98 -1.96 6.36 -9.11
C LEU A 98 -2.57 7.24 -8.01
N PRO A 99 -3.90 7.18 -7.82
CA PRO A 99 -4.55 7.87 -6.72
C PRO A 99 -4.03 7.35 -5.37
N GLY A 100 -3.54 8.24 -4.53
CA GLY A 100 -3.15 7.98 -3.15
C GLY A 100 -3.78 8.97 -2.16
N PRO A 101 -3.65 8.73 -0.85
CA PRO A 101 -4.16 9.62 0.19
C PRO A 101 -3.65 11.06 0.03
N ARG A 102 -4.50 12.03 0.39
CA ARG A 102 -4.14 13.45 0.47
C ARG A 102 -2.91 13.64 1.36
N ASN A 103 -2.98 13.12 2.58
CA ASN A 103 -1.93 13.20 3.58
C ASN A 103 -1.35 11.81 3.86
N VAL A 104 -0.40 11.40 3.02
CA VAL A 104 0.25 10.08 3.05
C VAL A 104 0.95 9.82 4.38
N TYR A 105 1.55 10.84 5.01
CA TYR A 105 2.20 10.69 6.32
C TYR A 105 1.20 10.35 7.41
N MET A 106 0.12 11.13 7.53
CA MET A 106 -0.89 10.87 8.55
C MET A 106 -1.58 9.53 8.31
N PHE A 107 -1.80 9.17 7.04
CA PHE A 107 -2.32 7.84 6.68
C PHE A 107 -1.41 6.72 7.18
N PHE A 108 -0.12 6.74 6.85
CA PHE A 108 0.81 5.71 7.31
C PHE A 108 1.05 5.74 8.81
N LYS A 109 1.07 6.92 9.44
CA LYS A 109 1.17 7.06 10.89
C LYS A 109 0.01 6.35 11.59
N LYS A 110 -1.23 6.59 11.15
CA LYS A 110 -2.43 5.91 11.69
C LYS A 110 -2.37 4.39 11.51
N ILE A 111 -1.96 3.92 10.32
CA ILE A 111 -1.74 2.48 10.07
C ILE A 111 -0.68 1.92 11.02
N SER A 112 0.44 2.62 11.17
CA SER A 112 1.53 2.18 12.03
C SER A 112 1.13 2.14 13.49
N GLU A 113 0.40 3.13 13.98
CA GLU A 113 -0.11 3.17 15.36
C GLU A 113 -1.07 1.99 15.64
N TYR A 114 -1.88 1.59 14.66
CA TYR A 114 -2.80 0.48 14.80
C TYR A 114 -2.12 -0.90 14.76
N TYR A 115 -1.24 -1.15 13.78
CA TYR A 115 -0.63 -2.47 13.57
C TYR A 115 0.71 -2.66 14.30
N TYR A 116 1.39 -1.56 14.64
CA TYR A 116 2.76 -1.56 15.16
C TYR A 116 2.92 -0.53 16.29
N SER A 117 2.01 -0.52 17.27
CA SER A 117 1.98 0.44 18.39
C SER A 117 3.34 0.68 19.07
N ASP A 118 4.21 -0.33 19.07
CA ASP A 118 5.52 -0.29 19.75
C ASP A 118 6.68 0.11 18.82
N LEU A 119 6.41 0.38 17.53
CA LEU A 119 7.42 0.74 16.54
C LEU A 119 7.22 2.18 16.07
N SER A 120 8.29 2.96 16.17
CA SER A 120 8.28 4.31 15.61
C SER A 120 8.35 4.25 14.08
N PHE A 121 7.24 4.61 13.45
CA PHE A 121 7.07 4.72 11.99
C PHE A 121 8.22 5.47 11.30
N ASP A 122 8.71 6.55 11.91
CA ASP A 122 9.70 7.44 11.29
C ASP A 122 11.13 6.88 11.30
N TYR A 123 11.43 5.94 12.19
CA TYR A 123 12.82 5.50 12.43
C TYR A 123 13.05 4.01 12.22
N LYS A 124 11.99 3.19 12.23
CA LYS A 124 12.10 1.72 12.20
C LYS A 124 11.55 1.16 10.90
N CYS A 125 12.40 0.44 10.18
CA CYS A 125 12.02 -0.31 8.99
C CYS A 125 11.86 -1.78 9.38
N TYR A 126 10.77 -2.39 8.95
CA TYR A 126 10.42 -3.76 9.30
C TYR A 126 10.32 -4.65 8.06
N LEU A 127 10.79 -5.90 8.22
CA LEU A 127 10.55 -6.99 7.29
C LEU A 127 9.56 -7.95 7.91
N GLN A 128 8.51 -8.29 7.15
CA GLN A 128 7.50 -9.24 7.57
C GLN A 128 8.00 -10.69 7.54
N LYS A 129 7.34 -11.56 8.32
CA LYS A 129 7.63 -13.01 8.32
C LYS A 129 7.01 -13.74 7.14
N TYR A 130 5.90 -13.21 6.66
CA TYR A 130 5.06 -13.82 5.65
C TYR A 130 5.69 -13.67 4.27
N SER A 131 5.63 -14.72 3.47
CA SER A 131 5.91 -14.65 2.04
C SER A 131 4.61 -14.87 1.29
N HIS A 132 4.16 -13.86 0.57
CA HIS A 132 2.99 -13.93 -0.30
C HIS A 132 3.21 -14.86 -1.49
N ARG A 133 4.47 -15.01 -1.94
CA ARG A 133 4.83 -16.01 -2.96
C ARG A 133 4.44 -17.44 -2.57
N ASP A 134 4.65 -17.81 -1.31
CA ASP A 134 4.40 -19.16 -0.82
C ASP A 134 3.16 -19.27 0.09
N GLU A 135 2.52 -18.13 0.37
CA GLU A 135 1.40 -17.96 1.29
C GLU A 135 1.64 -18.65 2.66
N LYS A 136 2.82 -18.40 3.22
CA LYS A 136 3.21 -18.90 4.55
C LYS A 136 4.29 -18.06 5.19
N GLU A 137 4.43 -18.16 6.51
CA GLU A 137 5.59 -17.64 7.22
C GLU A 137 6.86 -18.39 6.78
N LYS A 138 7.84 -17.64 6.27
CA LYS A 138 9.16 -18.17 5.86
C LYS A 138 10.31 -17.47 6.55
N TYR A 139 10.13 -16.20 6.89
CA TYR A 139 11.20 -15.34 7.35
C TYR A 139 11.06 -15.05 8.83
N LYS A 140 12.18 -14.69 9.46
CA LYS A 140 12.15 -14.09 10.79
C LYS A 140 11.83 -12.61 10.62
N LYS A 141 10.98 -12.09 11.50
CA LYS A 141 10.73 -10.64 11.60
C LYS A 141 12.08 -9.96 11.87
N LYS A 142 12.39 -8.93 11.08
CA LYS A 142 13.58 -8.10 11.28
C LYS A 142 13.14 -6.65 11.43
N ILE A 143 13.74 -5.95 12.38
CA ILE A 143 13.55 -4.53 12.59
C ILE A 143 14.93 -3.89 12.62
N VAL A 144 15.12 -2.86 11.79
CA VAL A 144 16.37 -2.09 11.72
C VAL A 144 16.05 -0.60 11.78
N ASN A 145 17.06 0.23 12.06
CA ASN A 145 16.91 1.66 11.84
C ASN A 145 16.84 1.91 10.33
N CYS A 146 15.85 2.66 9.86
CA CYS A 146 15.69 2.94 8.42
C CYS A 146 16.93 3.61 7.82
N THR A 147 17.64 4.42 8.61
CA THR A 147 18.89 5.08 8.19
C THR A 147 19.98 4.11 7.74
N GLN A 148 19.99 2.87 8.24
CA GLN A 148 20.93 1.84 7.79
C GLN A 148 20.66 1.39 6.35
N LEU A 149 19.45 1.66 5.82
CA LEU A 149 19.02 1.27 4.48
C LEU A 149 19.14 2.40 3.46
N HIS A 150 19.37 3.65 3.88
CA HIS A 150 19.37 4.83 2.99
C HIS A 150 20.44 4.76 1.87
N ASN A 151 21.53 4.02 2.11
CA ASN A 151 22.61 3.80 1.16
C ASN A 151 22.37 2.63 0.18
N ILE A 152 21.25 1.92 0.35
CA ILE A 152 20.93 0.70 -0.42
C ILE A 152 19.62 0.90 -1.17
N TYR A 153 18.62 1.49 -0.50
CA TYR A 153 17.29 1.66 -1.02
C TYR A 153 16.87 3.13 -1.01
N PRO A 154 16.17 3.57 -2.07
CA PRO A 154 15.56 4.88 -2.07
C PRO A 154 14.57 5.07 -0.92
N TYR A 155 14.52 6.27 -0.36
CA TYR A 155 13.66 6.62 0.76
C TYR A 155 13.02 8.00 0.56
N ILE A 156 11.97 8.30 1.32
CA ILE A 156 11.32 9.62 1.29
C ILE A 156 11.86 10.47 2.44
N ARG A 157 12.46 11.61 2.12
CA ARG A 157 12.77 12.67 3.06
C ARG A 157 11.68 13.74 2.99
N ARG A 158 11.10 14.09 4.14
CA ARG A 158 10.12 15.18 4.24
C ARG A 158 10.77 16.40 4.82
N ILE A 159 10.61 17.55 4.16
CA ILE A 159 11.03 18.86 4.68
C ILE A 159 9.80 19.75 4.69
N CYS A 160 9.34 20.13 5.87
CA CYS A 160 8.14 20.95 6.03
C CYS A 160 8.51 22.31 6.60
N ASP A 161 7.85 23.35 6.10
CA ASP A 161 7.84 24.69 6.66
C ASP A 161 6.42 25.03 7.18
N ASN A 162 6.12 26.32 7.34
CA ASN A 162 4.81 26.76 7.83
C ASN A 162 3.67 26.53 6.83
N ASP A 163 3.96 26.49 5.54
CA ASP A 163 2.97 26.55 4.46
C ASP A 163 3.07 25.36 3.48
N TYR A 164 4.19 24.63 3.47
CA TYR A 164 4.48 23.54 2.55
C TYR A 164 5.18 22.36 3.22
N CYS A 165 5.02 21.19 2.62
CA CYS A 165 5.82 20.00 2.88
C CYS A 165 6.34 19.46 1.55
N ASP A 166 7.65 19.52 1.36
CA ASP A 166 8.32 18.90 0.23
C ASP A 166 8.71 17.47 0.58
N GLU A 167 8.35 16.53 -0.30
CA GLU A 167 8.77 15.14 -0.23
C GLU A 167 9.84 14.88 -1.30
N TYR A 168 11.04 14.55 -0.86
CA TYR A 168 12.18 14.21 -1.70
C TYR A 168 12.33 12.70 -1.71
N PHE A 169 12.27 12.08 -2.88
CA PHE A 169 12.66 10.68 -3.01
C PHE A 169 14.15 10.63 -3.29
N MET A 170 14.88 10.12 -2.31
CA MET A 170 16.33 10.23 -2.26
C MET A 170 16.98 8.85 -2.33
N LEU A 171 18.18 8.80 -2.90
CA LEU A 171 19.09 7.65 -2.84
C LEU A 171 20.44 8.14 -2.28
N ASN A 172 20.97 7.41 -1.29
CA ASN A 172 22.27 7.65 -0.66
C ASN A 172 22.43 9.07 -0.09
N ASP A 173 21.35 9.68 0.42
CA ASP A 173 21.29 11.04 0.98
C ASP A 173 21.72 12.21 0.05
N VAL A 174 22.17 11.91 -1.17
CA VAL A 174 22.76 12.88 -2.11
C VAL A 174 21.98 12.96 -3.41
N THR A 175 21.42 11.85 -3.89
CA THR A 175 20.71 11.83 -5.19
C THR A 175 19.23 12.02 -4.98
N THR A 176 18.66 13.10 -5.51
CA THR A 176 17.20 13.29 -5.57
C THR A 176 16.66 12.70 -6.87
N LEU A 177 15.78 11.71 -6.74
CA LEU A 177 15.13 11.01 -7.86
C LEU A 177 13.84 11.72 -8.29
N TYR A 178 13.06 12.24 -7.34
CA TYR A 178 11.92 13.11 -7.60
C TYR A 178 11.64 14.05 -6.42
N ILE A 179 10.93 15.14 -6.69
CA ILE A 179 10.41 16.06 -5.68
C ILE A 179 8.90 16.16 -5.87
N LEU A 180 8.14 15.91 -4.80
CA LEU A 180 6.71 16.20 -4.72
C LEU A 180 6.52 17.37 -3.77
N LYS A 181 6.13 18.52 -4.32
CA LYS A 181 5.73 19.68 -3.52
C LYS A 181 4.29 19.55 -3.10
N MET A 182 4.04 19.64 -1.79
CA MET A 182 2.70 19.66 -1.25
C MET A 182 2.48 20.95 -0.49
N ALA A 183 1.38 21.66 -0.78
CA ALA A 183 0.86 22.63 0.17
C ALA A 183 0.58 21.92 1.50
N LYS A 184 0.99 22.53 2.61
CA LYS A 184 0.59 22.11 3.95
C LYS A 184 -0.90 22.40 4.04
N ASP A 185 -1.66 21.37 4.35
CA ASP A 185 -3.10 21.52 4.52
C ASP A 185 -3.32 22.45 5.73
N LYS A 186 -3.98 23.60 5.52
CA LYS A 186 -4.45 24.49 6.60
C LYS A 186 -5.54 23.81 7.42
#